data_AF-A0AAD6GZY3-F1
#
_entry.id   AF-A0AAD6GZY3-F1
#
_cell.length_a   1.000
_cell.length_b   1.000
_cell.length_c   1.000
_cell.angle_alpha   90.00
_cell.angle_beta   90.00
_cell.angle_gamma   90.00
#
_symmetry.space_group_name_H-M   'P 1'
#
loop_
_entity.id
_entity.type
_entity.pdbx_description
1 polymer ?
#
loop_
_entity_poly.entity_id
_entity_poly.type
_entity_poly.pdbx_seq_one_letter_code
_entity_poly.pdbx_strand_id
1 'polypeptide(L)'
;MAQGSQGHQFGSQGILAAKREWVETDPRTKDKKRILGKQIASGKPFIKTAKSKEWEAREARRGSKSGHTNVRFFEVAIPCNRHQRTKRVSWRKLETWRKLAGERTERGVVPSAQREYLFLHLIPKTYISEVNWRMA
;
A
#
# COMPACT_ATOMS: atom_id res chain seq x y z
N MET A 1 -28.15 -8.56 1.50
CA MET A 1 -27.55 -7.26 1.88
C MET A 1 -26.06 -7.33 1.57
N ALA A 2 -25.61 -6.68 0.50
CA ALA A 2 -24.21 -6.76 0.04
C ALA A 2 -23.34 -5.87 0.93
N GLN A 3 -22.37 -6.46 1.63
CA GLN A 3 -21.37 -5.71 2.39
C GLN A 3 -20.46 -4.94 1.41
N GLY A 4 -20.45 -3.62 1.54
CA GLY A 4 -19.74 -2.69 0.67
C GLY A 4 -18.25 -3.01 0.53
N SER A 5 -17.82 -3.08 -0.71
CA SER A 5 -16.42 -3.19 -1.12
C SER A 5 -15.58 -2.06 -0.54
N GLN A 6 -14.68 -2.38 0.39
CA GLN A 6 -13.67 -1.45 0.93
C GLN A 6 -12.53 -1.23 -0.08
N GLY A 7 -12.87 -0.85 -1.31
CA GLY A 7 -11.94 -0.68 -2.42
C GLY A 7 -11.31 0.72 -2.44
N HIS A 8 -10.04 0.79 -2.84
CA HIS A 8 -9.41 2.05 -3.19
C HIS A 8 -10.17 2.72 -4.35
N GLN A 9 -10.43 4.03 -4.26
CA GLN A 9 -11.12 4.76 -5.33
C GLN A 9 -10.10 5.26 -6.36
N PHE A 10 -10.23 4.82 -7.61
CA PHE A 10 -9.48 5.39 -8.74
C PHE A 10 -10.28 6.54 -9.36
N GLY A 11 -9.66 7.72 -9.49
CA GLY A 11 -10.31 8.91 -10.04
C GLY A 11 -9.32 9.88 -10.68
N SER A 12 -9.76 11.11 -10.92
CA SER A 12 -8.96 12.16 -11.61
C SER A 12 -7.61 12.44 -10.93
N GLN A 13 -7.50 12.23 -9.62
CA GLN A 13 -6.28 12.45 -8.83
C GLN A 13 -5.36 11.22 -8.75
N GLY A 14 -5.83 10.02 -9.11
CA GLY A 14 -5.12 8.75 -8.95
C GLY A 14 -5.87 7.75 -8.08
N ILE A 15 -5.16 6.90 -7.33
CA ILE A 15 -5.73 5.88 -6.46
C ILE A 15 -5.75 6.38 -5.02
N LEU A 16 -6.93 6.46 -4.41
CA LEU A 16 -7.13 6.95 -3.05
C LEU A 16 -7.27 5.81 -2.04
N ALA A 17 -6.69 5.98 -0.85
CA ALA A 17 -6.94 5.11 0.29
C ALA A 17 -8.42 5.20 0.69
N ALA A 18 -9.01 4.08 1.10
CA ALA A 18 -10.40 4.03 1.56
C ALA A 18 -10.66 4.94 2.78
N LYS A 19 -9.62 5.23 3.57
CA LYS A 19 -9.67 6.15 4.72
C LYS A 19 -8.46 7.07 4.72
N ARG A 20 -8.67 8.34 5.09
CA ARG A 20 -7.63 9.37 5.26
C ARG A 20 -7.34 9.61 6.74
N GLU A 21 -6.89 8.56 7.43
CA GLU A 21 -6.51 8.64 8.85
C GLU A 21 -5.13 9.27 9.00
N TRP A 22 -4.91 10.07 10.04
CA TRP A 22 -3.59 10.64 10.25
C TRP A 22 -2.54 9.54 10.56
N VAL A 23 -1.34 9.69 9.98
CA VAL A 23 -0.21 8.78 10.20
C VAL A 23 1.02 9.59 10.59
N GLU A 24 1.63 9.21 11.71
CA GLU A 24 2.90 9.76 12.12
C GLU A 24 4.01 9.25 11.19
N THR A 25 4.56 10.15 10.37
CA THR A 25 5.61 9.83 9.40
C THR A 25 7.02 9.79 10.01
N ASP A 26 7.18 10.36 11.22
CA ASP A 26 8.41 10.34 12.03
C ASP A 26 8.07 10.04 13.51
N PRO A 27 7.71 8.78 13.85
CA PRO A 27 7.28 8.44 15.20
C PRO A 27 8.47 8.35 16.17
N ARG A 28 8.62 9.37 17.02
CA ARG A 28 9.71 9.43 18.01
C ARG A 28 9.43 8.69 19.32
N THR A 29 8.17 8.56 19.71
CA THR A 29 7.78 7.90 20.98
C THR A 29 7.39 6.43 20.77
N LYS A 30 7.55 5.59 21.80
CA LYS A 30 7.15 4.17 21.75
C LYS A 30 5.68 3.99 21.38
N ASP A 31 4.79 4.83 21.90
CA ASP A 31 3.36 4.77 21.58
C ASP A 31 3.07 5.10 20.11
N LYS A 32 3.70 6.15 19.57
CA LYS A 32 3.56 6.51 18.16
C LYS A 32 4.08 5.41 17.23
N LYS A 33 5.19 4.78 17.60
CA LYS A 33 5.76 3.62 16.89
C LYS A 33 4.79 2.43 16.89
N ARG A 34 4.20 2.11 18.04
CA ARG A 34 3.19 1.05 18.19
C ARG A 34 1.93 1.31 17.36
N ILE A 35 1.45 2.56 17.34
CA ILE A 35 0.30 2.96 16.51
C ILE A 35 0.62 2.76 15.02
N LEU A 36 1.79 3.21 14.58
CA LEU A 36 2.23 3.03 13.20
C LEU A 36 2.30 1.54 12.81
N GLY A 37 2.85 0.67 13.67
CA GLY A 37 2.87 -0.78 13.43
C GLY A 37 1.48 -1.38 13.24
N LYS A 38 0.51 -0.99 14.09
CA LYS A 38 -0.89 -1.40 13.93
C LYS A 38 -1.51 -0.93 12.61
N GLN A 39 -1.21 0.29 12.18
CA GLN A 39 -1.67 0.84 10.89
C GLN A 39 -1.05 0.08 9.69
N ILE A 40 0.24 -0.27 9.76
CA ILE A 40 0.91 -1.07 8.73
C ILE A 40 0.29 -2.48 8.64
N ALA A 41 0.08 -3.12 9.78
CA ALA A 41 -0.50 -4.46 9.86
C ALA A 41 -1.94 -4.50 9.34
N SER A 42 -2.77 -3.51 9.70
CA SER A 42 -4.14 -3.38 9.20
C SER A 42 -4.21 -3.03 7.71
N GLY A 43 -3.11 -2.52 7.15
CA GLY A 43 -3.05 -2.00 5.78
C GLY A 43 -3.75 -0.66 5.60
N LYS A 44 -4.30 -0.05 6.65
CA LYS A 44 -4.97 1.26 6.60
C LYS A 44 -4.15 2.28 7.42
N PRO A 45 -3.96 3.50 6.91
CA PRO A 45 -4.52 4.11 5.70
C PRO A 45 -3.59 4.00 4.46
N PHE A 46 -2.86 2.89 4.35
CA PHE A 46 -1.88 2.68 3.30
C PHE A 46 -2.50 2.08 2.03
N ILE A 47 -1.84 2.31 0.90
CA ILE A 47 -2.08 1.64 -0.37
C ILE A 47 -0.84 0.79 -0.63
N LYS A 48 -1.02 -0.53 -0.71
CA LYS A 48 0.07 -1.48 -0.92
C LYS A 48 0.34 -1.65 -2.41
N THR A 49 1.61 -1.63 -2.79
CA THR A 49 2.09 -1.94 -4.14
C THR A 49 3.24 -2.93 -4.03
N ALA A 50 3.42 -3.79 -5.03
CA ALA A 50 4.47 -4.79 -5.02
C ALA A 50 5.11 -4.95 -6.40
N LYS A 51 6.42 -5.24 -6.43
CA LYS A 51 7.18 -5.60 -7.63
C LYS A 51 7.21 -7.14 -7.80
N SER A 52 6.05 -7.78 -7.95
CA SER A 52 5.97 -9.24 -8.17
C SER A 52 4.67 -9.67 -8.86
N LYS A 53 4.80 -10.36 -10.01
CA LYS A 53 3.66 -11.00 -10.72
C LYS A 53 3.01 -12.11 -9.90
N GLU A 54 3.76 -12.79 -9.03
CA GLU A 54 3.22 -13.82 -8.13
C GLU A 54 2.32 -13.19 -7.05
N TRP A 55 2.70 -11.99 -6.58
CA TRP A 55 1.88 -11.22 -5.65
C TRP A 55 0.57 -10.80 -6.30
N GLU A 56 0.62 -10.33 -7.56
CA GLU A 56 -0.58 -10.00 -8.34
C GLU A 56 -1.53 -11.20 -8.46
N ALA A 57 -1.01 -12.36 -8.87
CA ALA A 57 -1.80 -13.58 -9.00
C ALA A 57 -2.42 -14.03 -7.66
N ARG A 58 -1.68 -13.88 -6.56
CA ARG A 58 -2.17 -14.20 -5.21
C ARG A 58 -3.29 -13.26 -4.77
N GLU A 59 -3.14 -11.96 -5.00
CA GLU A 59 -4.19 -10.98 -4.65
C GLU A 59 -5.43 -11.16 -5.54
N ALA A 60 -5.29 -11.48 -6.84
CA ALA A 60 -6.42 -11.84 -7.70
C ALA A 60 -7.20 -13.05 -7.15
N ARG A 61 -6.49 -14.13 -6.81
CA ARG A 61 -7.12 -15.33 -6.21
C ARG A 61 -7.80 -15.03 -4.88
N ARG A 62 -7.20 -14.18 -4.05
CA ARG A 62 -7.80 -13.75 -2.78
C ARG A 62 -9.09 -12.96 -3.04
N GLY A 63 -9.07 -12.05 -4.01
CA GLY A 63 -10.25 -11.29 -4.44
C GLY A 63 -11.37 -12.20 -4.93
N SER A 64 -11.05 -13.17 -5.80
CA SER A 64 -12.01 -14.17 -6.30
C SER A 64 -12.65 -14.98 -5.16
N LYS A 65 -11.86 -15.46 -4.21
CA LYS A 65 -12.37 -16.14 -2.99
C LYS A 65 -13.28 -15.25 -2.14
N SER A 66 -13.10 -13.93 -2.18
CA SER A 66 -13.95 -12.94 -1.51
C SER A 66 -15.13 -12.47 -2.36
N GLY A 67 -15.38 -13.09 -3.52
CA GLY A 67 -16.50 -12.76 -4.41
C GLY A 67 -16.25 -11.57 -5.33
N HIS A 68 -15.00 -11.12 -5.48
CA HIS A 68 -14.65 -10.06 -6.41
C HIS A 68 -14.33 -10.65 -7.80
N THR A 69 -15.12 -10.28 -8.80
CA THR A 69 -15.04 -10.82 -10.16
C THR A 69 -14.19 -9.99 -11.12
N ASN A 70 -13.90 -8.73 -10.78
CA ASN A 70 -13.15 -7.80 -11.61
C ASN A 70 -11.98 -7.18 -10.84
N VAL A 71 -10.78 -7.70 -11.04
CA VAL A 71 -9.56 -7.19 -10.40
C VAL A 71 -8.79 -6.33 -11.41
N ARG A 72 -8.56 -5.07 -11.05
CA ARG A 72 -7.75 -4.13 -11.83
C ARG A 72 -6.34 -4.10 -11.28
N PHE A 73 -5.36 -4.21 -12.16
CA PHE A 73 -3.95 -4.02 -11.85
C PHE A 73 -3.48 -2.68 -12.41
N PHE A 74 -2.82 -1.90 -11.56
CA PHE A 74 -2.24 -0.62 -11.91
C PHE A 74 -0.73 -0.76 -11.87
N GLU A 75 -0.07 -0.48 -12.98
CA GLU A 75 1.38 -0.35 -12.96
C GLU A 75 1.75 1.02 -12.40
N VAL A 76 2.60 1.02 -11.37
CA VAL A 76 2.99 2.23 -10.65
C VAL A 76 4.49 2.46 -10.85
N ALA A 77 4.82 3.53 -11.57
CA ALA A 77 6.18 4.02 -11.73
C ALA A 77 6.63 4.68 -10.42
N ILE A 78 7.40 3.94 -9.62
CA ILE A 78 7.97 4.45 -8.36
C ILE A 78 9.23 5.25 -8.70
N PRO A 79 9.31 6.55 -8.35
CA PRO A 79 10.51 7.34 -8.60
C PRO A 79 11.74 6.71 -7.94
N CYS A 80 12.80 6.53 -8.73
CA CYS A 80 14.03 5.87 -8.29
C CYS A 80 14.77 6.62 -7.16
N ASN A 81 14.43 7.89 -6.90
CA ASN A 81 15.10 8.69 -5.88
C ASN A 81 14.14 9.61 -5.12
N ARG A 82 14.25 9.52 -3.79
CA ARG A 82 13.68 10.38 -2.74
C ARG A 82 12.21 10.13 -2.37
N HIS A 83 12.06 9.94 -1.07
CA HIS A 83 10.86 10.28 -0.31
C HIS A 83 10.42 11.69 -0.71
N GLN A 84 9.47 11.78 -1.64
CA GLN A 84 8.83 13.05 -1.92
C GLN A 84 7.80 13.28 -0.83
N ARG A 85 8.15 14.15 0.12
CA ARG A 85 7.21 14.76 1.05
C ARG A 85 6.49 15.89 0.30
N THR A 86 5.77 15.57 -0.77
CA THR A 86 4.75 16.51 -1.26
C THR A 86 3.69 16.60 -0.17
N LYS A 87 3.10 17.77 0.05
CA LYS A 87 2.16 18.06 1.16
C LYS A 87 0.96 17.09 1.29
N ARG A 88 0.81 16.12 0.37
CA ARG A 88 -0.32 15.18 0.29
C ARG A 88 0.05 13.71 0.06
N VAL A 89 1.32 13.37 -0.19
CA VAL A 89 1.73 11.99 -0.52
C VAL A 89 2.99 11.63 0.25
N SER A 90 2.98 10.49 0.93
CA SER A 90 4.17 9.92 1.54
C SER A 90 4.25 8.46 1.18
N TRP A 91 5.31 8.06 0.48
CA TRP A 91 5.54 6.66 0.14
C TRP A 91 6.94 6.23 0.56
N ARG A 92 7.08 4.96 0.98
CA ARG A 92 8.34 4.30 1.34
C ARG A 92 8.24 2.80 1.12
N LYS A 93 9.38 2.10 1.06
CA LYS A 93 9.41 0.63 1.15
C LYS A 93 8.75 0.17 2.45
N LEU A 94 8.06 -0.97 2.41
CA LEU A 94 7.42 -1.55 3.60
C LEU A 94 8.42 -1.72 4.74
N GLU A 95 9.63 -2.21 4.43
CA GLU A 95 10.70 -2.37 5.42
C GLU A 95 11.05 -1.05 6.12
N THR A 96 11.11 0.07 5.39
CA THR A 96 11.36 1.39 5.98
C THR A 96 10.24 1.80 6.94
N TRP A 97 8.99 1.54 6.58
CA TRP A 97 7.85 1.79 7.47
C TRP A 97 7.90 0.94 8.74
N ARG A 98 8.23 -0.34 8.63
CA ARG A 98 8.40 -1.25 9.78
C ARG A 98 9.54 -0.81 10.69
N LYS A 99 10.67 -0.39 10.13
CA LYS A 99 11.79 0.19 10.89
C LYS A 99 11.36 1.42 11.69
N LEU A 100 10.58 2.32 11.09
CA LEU A 100 10.01 3.48 11.79
C LEU A 100 9.05 3.05 12.90
N ALA A 101 8.23 2.03 12.68
CA ALA A 101 7.34 1.45 13.68
C ALA A 101 8.08 0.74 14.84
N GLY A 102 9.42 0.68 14.80
CA GLY A 102 10.21 -0.03 15.79
C GLY A 102 10.06 -1.55 15.74
N GLU A 103 9.47 -2.08 14.65
CA GLU A 103 9.42 -3.52 14.42
C GLU A 103 10.83 -3.99 14.09
N ARG A 104 11.37 -4.91 14.92
CA ARG A 104 12.59 -5.63 14.57
C ARG A 104 12.24 -6.52 13.39
N THR A 105 12.80 -6.22 12.22
CA THR A 105 12.90 -7.22 11.16
C THR A 105 13.81 -8.33 11.69
N GLU A 106 13.21 -9.39 12.24
CA GLU A 106 13.94 -10.63 12.51
C GLU A 106 14.65 -11.04 11.20
N ARG A 107 15.90 -11.49 11.32
CA ARG A 107 16.74 -11.93 10.21
C ARG A 107 16.09 -13.15 9.54
N GLY A 108 15.16 -12.86 8.65
CA GLY A 108 14.27 -13.82 7.99
C GLY A 108 13.17 -13.07 7.24
N VAL A 109 13.44 -11.83 6.82
CA VAL A 109 12.48 -10.96 6.15
C VAL A 109 11.92 -11.70 4.94
N VAL A 110 10.61 -11.99 5.02
CA VAL A 110 9.80 -12.46 3.90
C VAL A 110 10.23 -11.70 2.64
N PRO A 111 10.69 -12.38 1.56
CA PRO A 111 11.20 -11.74 0.34
C PRO A 111 10.28 -10.67 -0.26
N SER A 112 9.00 -10.72 0.10
CA SER A 112 7.98 -9.76 -0.33
C SER A 112 8.21 -8.33 0.20
N ALA A 113 8.73 -8.13 1.41
CA ALA A 113 8.85 -6.79 2.01
C ALA A 113 9.91 -5.90 1.33
N GLN A 114 10.91 -6.50 0.67
CA GLN A 114 11.90 -5.77 -0.15
C GLN A 114 11.33 -5.31 -1.50
N ARG A 115 10.23 -5.94 -1.93
CA ARG A 115 9.53 -5.67 -3.20
C ARG A 115 8.23 -4.89 -3.00
N GLU A 116 7.86 -4.60 -1.75
CA GLU A 116 6.61 -3.91 -1.41
C GLU A 116 6.84 -2.44 -1.02
N TYR A 117 5.96 -1.57 -1.51
CA TYR A 117 5.92 -0.16 -1.15
C TYR A 117 4.54 0.20 -0.60
N LEU A 118 4.53 1.07 0.41
CA LEU A 118 3.31 1.63 0.96
C LEU A 118 3.23 3.11 0.60
N PHE A 119 2.14 3.48 -0.06
CA PHE A 119 1.73 4.86 -0.28
C PHE A 119 0.72 5.27 0.79
N LEU A 120 0.92 6.42 1.39
CA LEU A 120 -0.01 7.01 2.34
C LEU A 120 -1.08 7.81 1.57
N HIS A 121 -2.35 7.47 1.75
CA HIS A 121 -3.54 8.16 1.23
C HIS A 121 -3.76 8.20 -0.27
N LEU A 122 -2.72 8.29 -1.08
CA LEU A 122 -2.82 8.55 -2.52
C LEU A 122 -1.63 7.96 -3.28
N ILE A 123 -1.91 7.28 -4.38
CA ILE A 123 -0.97 7.11 -5.50
C ILE A 123 -1.39 8.12 -6.57
N PRO A 124 -0.59 9.17 -6.83
CA PRO A 124 -0.91 10.15 -7.87
C PRO A 124 -1.11 9.51 -9.23
N LYS A 125 -2.04 10.03 -10.04
CA LYS A 125 -2.24 9.57 -11.43
C LYS A 125 -0.96 9.64 -12.27
N THR A 126 -0.10 10.61 -12.00
CA THR A 126 1.21 10.77 -12.67
C THR A 126 2.17 9.59 -12.44
N TYR A 127 1.94 8.79 -11.40
CA TYR A 127 2.73 7.58 -11.13
C TYR A 127 2.10 6.33 -11.71
N ILE A 128 0.91 6.41 -12.31
CA ILE A 128 0.24 5.26 -12.90
C ILE A 128 0.56 5.24 -14.39
N SER A 129 1.40 4.29 -14.81
CA SER A 129 1.84 4.17 -16.20
C SER A 129 0.85 3.37 -17.05
N GLU A 130 0.28 2.31 -16.49
CA GLU A 130 -0.65 1.42 -17.19
C GLU A 130 -1.79 0.93 -16.29
N VAL A 131 -2.92 0.59 -16.91
CA VAL A 131 -4.06 -0.04 -16.25
C VAL A 131 -4.44 -1.30 -17.01
N ASN A 132 -4.26 -2.44 -16.35
CA ASN A 132 -4.50 -3.76 -16.94
C ASN A 132 -5.67 -4.45 -16.22
N TRP A 133 -6.59 -5.00 -17.01
CA TRP A 133 -7.71 -5.78 -16.50
C TRP A 133 -7.36 -7.26 -16.52
N ARG A 134 -7.70 -7.96 -15.44
CA ARG A 134 -7.66 -9.42 -15.44
C ARG A 134 -8.96 -9.96 -14.88
N MET A 135 -9.55 -10.87 -15.62
CA MET A 135 -10.61 -11.72 -15.09
C MET A 135 -9.97 -12.64 -14.05
N ALA A 136 -10.54 -12.63 -12.84
CA ALA A 136 -10.04 -13.42 -11.71
C ALA A 136 -10.54 -14.86 -11.77
#